data_AF-A0A5C8B3U1-F1
#
_entry.id   AF-A0A5C8B3U1-F1
#
_cell.length_a   1.000
_cell.length_b   1.000
_cell.length_c   1.000
_cell.angle_alpha   90.00
_cell.angle_beta   90.00
_cell.angle_gamma   90.00
#
_symmetry.space_group_name_H-M   'P 1'
#
loop_
_entity.id
_entity.type
_entity.pdbx_description
1 polymer ?
#
loop_
_entity_poly.entity_id
_entity_poly.type
_entity_poly.pdbx_seq_one_letter_code
_entity_poly.pdbx_strand_id
1 'polypeptide(L)'
;MNKIQNKGILLSALVSSILLGCNSGAVSSGTASNNASTANLTGRSTDICSGVPTWDSATPYANAGTLVVYNGYEYKNNWWTQGNNPATSSGAAGSGQPWTQIGQCGTPTPTPTPAPTPTPVPTPTPVPTPTPTPTPTPGDYPTYPDQRGSYTGEAYVYGTDGKLYQCLSATVASWCNSDSGAWAYAPGTGLYWDQAWKLASTPTPTPTPSPTPAPTPVPTPTPVPTPTPTPAPTPTGSVFFSAYKDVGINANWNTMVMSTKVLNNSAAEPTPLTDVVSTTGMGAVSWAFATGECGSENWGGMDAATFATANMNAFNAKGLKYIVSTGGAGGVFTCSTESGMAKFVNRYKSAGFAGLDFDIEGGPSGAALQSLINMIAYAQRENPGLRISFTLATVGSTNGSSLNILGDTVVKEAKAAGIDFYVNLMVMDYGNSSAVCVMNAAGTNCDMNKSAQQAAINVSKTYGIPYSRIELTPMIGVNDTKEDIVSLSDATNIAAWSKANGIAGVHYWSFDRDSSCVNEYATTTCSSSVNGIPVQTSPLQYLNAFASGL
;
A
#
# COMPACT_ATOMS: atom_id res chain seq x y z
N MET A 1 32.72 -48.63 20.99
CA MET A 1 33.94 -49.24 20.41
C MET A 1 33.55 -49.99 19.14
N ASN A 2 34.11 -49.57 17.99
CA ASN A 2 34.61 -50.32 16.82
C ASN A 2 34.05 -51.73 16.53
N LYS A 3 33.82 -52.21 15.29
CA LYS A 3 34.10 -51.76 13.91
C LYS A 3 33.46 -52.79 12.94
N ILE A 4 32.88 -52.29 11.83
CA ILE A 4 33.13 -52.65 10.40
C ILE A 4 33.09 -54.13 9.95
N GLN A 5 32.26 -54.45 8.94
CA GLN A 5 32.67 -54.88 7.58
C GLN A 5 31.46 -55.01 6.62
N ASN A 6 31.77 -54.93 5.33
CA ASN A 6 30.95 -54.45 4.22
C ASN A 6 30.84 -55.52 3.11
N LYS A 7 30.03 -55.24 2.06
CA LYS A 7 29.83 -55.94 0.75
C LYS A 7 28.69 -56.98 0.72
N GLY A 8 27.77 -57.05 -0.25
CA GLY A 8 27.50 -56.24 -1.45
C GLY A 8 26.65 -57.03 -2.47
N ILE A 9 26.10 -56.29 -3.46
CA ILE A 9 25.73 -56.70 -4.85
C ILE A 9 24.28 -57.23 -5.08
N LEU A 10 23.45 -56.42 -5.77
CA LEU A 10 23.09 -56.65 -7.19
C LEU A 10 22.43 -55.40 -7.83
N LEU A 11 23.08 -54.98 -8.92
CA LEU A 11 22.74 -53.93 -9.87
C LEU A 11 21.85 -54.52 -10.98
N SER A 12 20.93 -53.73 -11.53
CA SER A 12 20.56 -53.82 -12.94
C SER A 12 20.57 -52.42 -13.56
N ALA A 13 21.24 -52.32 -14.70
CA ALA A 13 21.56 -51.12 -15.44
C ALA A 13 21.11 -51.29 -16.90
N LEU A 14 21.30 -50.21 -17.67
CA LEU A 14 21.45 -50.09 -19.14
C LEU A 14 20.30 -49.42 -19.89
N VAL A 15 20.53 -48.49 -20.84
CA VAL A 15 21.68 -47.61 -21.20
C VAL A 15 21.20 -46.73 -22.37
N SER A 16 21.63 -45.46 -22.40
CA SER A 16 21.59 -44.60 -23.60
C SER A 16 22.78 -44.90 -24.51
N SER A 17 22.54 -45.03 -25.82
CA SER A 17 23.58 -45.20 -26.84
C SER A 17 23.92 -43.88 -27.52
N ILE A 18 25.21 -43.54 -27.55
CA ILE A 18 25.87 -42.64 -28.53
C ILE A 18 27.09 -43.40 -29.04
N LEU A 19 27.43 -43.26 -30.34
CA LEU A 19 28.77 -43.32 -30.94
C LEU A 19 28.63 -42.90 -32.43
N LEU A 20 29.54 -42.24 -33.17
CA LEU A 20 30.98 -41.89 -33.13
C LEU A 20 31.22 -40.90 -34.33
N GLY A 21 32.21 -40.00 -34.49
CA GLY A 21 33.45 -39.71 -33.76
C GLY A 21 34.33 -38.56 -34.35
N CYS A 22 35.43 -38.33 -33.61
CA CYS A 22 36.79 -37.81 -33.92
C CYS A 22 37.03 -36.51 -34.71
N ASN A 23 37.77 -35.54 -34.12
CA ASN A 23 39.25 -35.53 -34.11
C ASN A 23 39.82 -34.48 -33.11
N SER A 24 41.12 -34.63 -32.84
CA SER A 24 41.94 -34.25 -31.68
C SER A 24 42.44 -32.79 -31.61
N GLY A 25 42.77 -32.30 -30.41
CA GLY A 25 43.67 -31.13 -30.27
C GLY A 25 43.75 -30.45 -28.89
N ALA A 26 44.66 -30.94 -28.05
CA ALA A 26 45.43 -30.24 -27.02
C ALA A 26 44.77 -29.75 -25.69
N VAL A 27 45.59 -29.91 -24.65
CA VAL A 27 45.31 -29.90 -23.21
C VAL A 27 45.73 -28.57 -22.60
N SER A 28 44.97 -28.07 -21.63
CA SER A 28 45.52 -27.25 -20.53
C SER A 28 44.55 -27.23 -19.35
N SER A 29 45.10 -27.61 -18.21
CA SER A 29 44.50 -27.76 -16.88
C SER A 29 44.36 -26.43 -16.14
N GLY A 30 43.25 -26.22 -15.44
CA GLY A 30 43.09 -25.11 -14.49
C GLY A 30 41.84 -25.24 -13.63
N THR A 31 42.05 -25.46 -12.34
CA THR A 31 41.07 -25.59 -11.25
C THR A 31 40.17 -24.37 -11.04
N ALA A 32 38.98 -24.63 -10.49
CA ALA A 32 38.00 -23.64 -10.08
C ALA A 32 38.54 -22.60 -9.09
N SER A 33 38.20 -21.33 -9.34
CA SER A 33 38.11 -20.28 -8.33
C SER A 33 37.00 -19.31 -8.73
N ASN A 34 36.19 -18.93 -7.74
CA ASN A 34 35.23 -17.85 -7.79
C ASN A 34 35.87 -16.57 -8.32
N ASN A 35 35.27 -15.96 -9.33
CA ASN A 35 35.20 -14.50 -9.45
C ASN A 35 34.14 -14.12 -10.47
N ALA A 36 33.20 -13.28 -10.03
CA ALA A 36 32.33 -12.53 -10.90
C ALA A 36 33.21 -11.67 -11.82
N SER A 37 33.27 -12.01 -13.11
CA SER A 37 33.87 -11.14 -14.11
C SER A 37 32.81 -10.14 -14.57
N THR A 38 32.81 -8.98 -13.90
CA THR A 38 32.43 -7.72 -14.52
C THR A 38 33.20 -7.60 -15.83
N ALA A 39 32.52 -7.81 -16.96
CA ALA A 39 33.05 -7.39 -18.24
C ALA A 39 33.20 -5.86 -18.16
N ASN A 40 34.45 -5.40 -18.17
CA ASN A 40 34.80 -3.99 -18.24
C ASN A 40 34.13 -3.33 -19.44
N LEU A 41 33.03 -2.61 -19.20
CA LEU A 41 32.50 -1.61 -20.12
C LEU A 41 33.22 -0.29 -19.89
N THR A 42 34.54 -0.28 -20.08
CA THR A 42 35.30 0.95 -20.10
C THR A 42 35.17 1.57 -21.49
N GLY A 43 34.53 2.75 -21.59
CA GLY A 43 34.47 3.54 -22.81
C GLY A 43 33.06 3.82 -23.36
N ARG A 44 32.00 3.49 -22.62
CA ARG A 44 30.64 3.77 -23.05
C ARG A 44 30.22 5.20 -22.68
N SER A 45 29.56 5.89 -23.62
CA SER A 45 28.95 7.21 -23.40
C SER A 45 28.05 7.20 -22.16
N THR A 46 27.87 8.37 -21.52
CA THR A 46 26.89 8.56 -20.44
C THR A 46 25.47 8.23 -20.88
N ASP A 47 25.19 8.31 -22.18
CA ASP A 47 24.00 7.70 -22.78
C ASP A 47 24.33 6.31 -23.30
N ILE A 48 23.74 5.30 -22.65
CA ILE A 48 23.96 3.88 -22.97
C ILE A 48 23.51 3.52 -24.40
N CYS A 49 22.59 4.31 -24.98
CA CYS A 49 22.05 4.07 -26.31
C CYS A 49 22.86 4.73 -27.43
N SER A 50 23.83 5.59 -27.10
CA SER A 50 24.65 6.29 -28.07
C SER A 50 25.46 5.31 -28.91
N GLY A 51 25.22 5.31 -30.23
CA GLY A 51 25.91 4.45 -31.20
C GLY A 51 25.36 3.02 -31.33
N VAL A 52 24.23 2.73 -30.69
CA VAL A 52 23.56 1.42 -30.74
C VAL A 52 22.43 1.47 -31.79
N PRO A 53 22.38 0.53 -32.75
CA PRO A 53 21.36 0.57 -33.81
C PRO A 53 19.95 0.31 -33.28
N THR A 54 18.93 0.90 -33.91
CA THR A 54 17.52 0.62 -33.58
C THR A 54 17.16 -0.82 -33.94
N TRP A 55 16.33 -1.46 -33.11
CA TRP A 55 15.82 -2.80 -33.39
C TRP A 55 14.94 -2.82 -34.64
N ASP A 56 15.13 -3.83 -35.48
CA ASP A 56 14.37 -4.08 -36.69
C ASP A 56 13.88 -5.54 -36.69
N SER A 57 12.57 -5.70 -36.81
CA SER A 57 11.89 -7.01 -36.88
C SER A 57 12.38 -7.90 -38.03
N ALA A 58 12.84 -7.32 -39.14
CA ALA A 58 13.30 -8.06 -40.31
C ALA A 58 14.78 -8.46 -40.22
N THR A 59 15.54 -7.90 -39.29
CA THR A 59 16.97 -8.17 -39.14
C THR A 59 17.22 -9.40 -38.25
N PRO A 60 17.95 -10.42 -38.71
CA PRO A 60 18.36 -11.55 -37.85
C PRO A 60 19.55 -11.18 -36.99
N TYR A 61 19.38 -11.21 -35.67
CA TYR A 61 20.43 -10.95 -34.68
C TYR A 61 21.17 -12.25 -34.35
N ALA A 62 22.10 -12.63 -35.22
CA ALA A 62 22.67 -13.98 -35.22
C ALA A 62 23.65 -14.27 -34.06
N ASN A 63 24.33 -13.24 -33.55
CA ASN A 63 25.35 -13.38 -32.50
C ASN A 63 24.76 -12.92 -31.17
N ALA A 64 24.82 -13.76 -30.13
CA ALA A 64 24.44 -13.38 -28.77
C ALA A 64 25.29 -12.18 -28.29
N GLY A 65 24.68 -11.26 -27.55
CA GLY A 65 25.34 -10.05 -27.05
C GLY A 65 25.25 -8.84 -27.98
N THR A 66 24.60 -8.96 -29.13
CA THR A 66 24.28 -7.83 -30.02
C THR A 66 23.31 -6.88 -29.32
N LEU A 67 23.63 -5.59 -29.36
CA LEU A 67 22.87 -4.53 -28.72
C LEU A 67 21.96 -3.82 -29.73
N VAL A 68 20.75 -3.50 -29.29
CA VAL A 68 19.76 -2.73 -30.05
C VAL A 68 19.02 -1.74 -29.17
N VAL A 69 18.52 -0.66 -29.75
CA VAL A 69 17.62 0.29 -29.08
C VAL A 69 16.19 0.08 -29.54
N TYR A 70 15.26 -0.02 -28.60
CA TYR A 70 13.83 -0.06 -28.90
C TYR A 70 13.06 0.67 -27.79
N ASN A 71 12.10 1.52 -28.15
CA ASN A 71 11.27 2.29 -27.20
C ASN A 71 12.05 3.05 -26.10
N GLY A 72 13.23 3.58 -26.42
CA GLY A 72 14.04 4.35 -25.45
C GLY A 72 14.78 3.49 -24.43
N TYR A 73 14.90 2.18 -24.66
CA TYR A 73 15.70 1.26 -23.88
C TYR A 73 16.70 0.54 -24.78
N GLU A 74 17.86 0.22 -24.21
CA GLU A 74 18.79 -0.70 -24.80
C GLU A 74 18.47 -2.15 -24.40
N TYR A 75 18.52 -3.04 -25.38
CA TYR A 75 18.39 -4.48 -25.21
C TYR A 75 19.59 -5.21 -25.77
N LYS A 76 19.87 -6.39 -25.21
CA LYS A 76 20.90 -7.32 -25.63
C LYS A 76 20.25 -8.65 -26.01
N ASN A 77 20.52 -9.19 -27.20
CA ASN A 77 20.02 -10.52 -27.52
C ASN A 77 20.78 -11.60 -26.74
N ASN A 78 20.06 -12.60 -26.25
CA ASN A 78 20.62 -13.70 -25.47
C ASN A 78 21.10 -14.85 -26.36
N TRP A 79 20.50 -15.01 -27.54
CA TRP A 79 20.87 -15.95 -28.61
C TRP A 79 20.32 -15.45 -29.95
N TRP A 80 20.43 -16.26 -31.00
CA TRP A 80 19.87 -15.95 -32.32
C TRP A 80 18.38 -15.59 -32.21
N THR A 81 17.97 -14.45 -32.75
CA THR A 81 16.55 -14.04 -32.78
C THR A 81 16.26 -13.15 -33.99
N GLN A 82 15.06 -13.26 -34.54
CA GLN A 82 14.52 -12.41 -35.61
C GLN A 82 13.01 -12.25 -35.36
N GLY A 83 12.47 -11.04 -35.51
CA GLY A 83 11.04 -10.77 -35.33
C GLY A 83 10.52 -10.78 -33.87
N ASN A 84 11.27 -11.29 -32.89
CA ASN A 84 10.88 -11.20 -31.48
C ASN A 84 11.10 -9.76 -30.99
N ASN A 85 10.02 -9.07 -30.64
CA ASN A 85 10.08 -7.68 -30.18
C ASN A 85 10.78 -7.59 -28.80
N PRO A 86 11.86 -6.80 -28.65
CA PRO A 86 12.60 -6.68 -27.39
C PRO A 86 11.77 -6.21 -26.20
N ALA A 87 10.74 -5.38 -26.42
CA ALA A 87 9.88 -4.89 -25.33
C ALA A 87 8.93 -5.97 -24.79
N THR A 88 8.54 -6.96 -25.60
CA THR A 88 7.56 -8.01 -25.20
C THR A 88 8.18 -9.40 -25.09
N SER A 89 9.41 -9.57 -25.53
CA SER A 89 10.16 -10.84 -25.49
C SER A 89 11.51 -10.64 -24.79
N SER A 90 11.50 -9.91 -23.68
CA SER A 90 12.65 -9.74 -22.80
C SER A 90 12.40 -10.23 -21.38
N GLY A 91 13.47 -10.57 -20.68
CA GLY A 91 13.43 -10.94 -19.27
C GLY A 91 14.82 -10.89 -18.63
N ALA A 92 14.90 -11.15 -17.33
CA ALA A 92 16.18 -11.22 -16.63
C ALA A 92 17.09 -12.31 -17.24
N ALA A 93 18.41 -12.19 -17.03
CA ALA A 93 19.36 -13.21 -17.50
C ALA A 93 18.96 -14.60 -16.96
N GLY A 94 18.76 -15.57 -17.87
CA GLY A 94 18.28 -16.92 -17.52
C GLY A 94 16.76 -17.13 -17.60
N SER A 95 15.98 -16.11 -17.95
CA SER A 95 14.50 -16.17 -18.08
C SER A 95 13.97 -16.98 -19.28
N GLY A 96 14.83 -17.45 -20.18
CA GLY A 96 14.40 -18.11 -21.42
C GLY A 96 13.86 -17.16 -22.50
N GLN A 97 13.96 -15.83 -22.30
CA GLN A 97 13.58 -14.83 -23.30
C GLN A 97 14.73 -14.46 -24.24
N PRO A 98 14.46 -14.18 -25.54
CA PRO A 98 15.50 -13.86 -26.51
C PRO A 98 16.22 -12.53 -26.25
N TRP A 99 15.64 -11.62 -25.46
CA TRP A 99 16.23 -10.33 -25.12
C TRP A 99 16.45 -10.15 -23.60
N THR A 100 17.47 -9.39 -23.24
CA THR A 100 17.68 -8.86 -21.89
C THR A 100 17.71 -7.33 -21.97
N GLN A 101 16.88 -6.64 -21.18
CA GLN A 101 16.92 -5.19 -21.08
C GLN A 101 18.17 -4.75 -20.29
N ILE A 102 18.97 -3.85 -20.87
CA ILE A 102 20.23 -3.38 -20.27
C ILE A 102 20.01 -2.10 -19.48
N GLY A 103 19.17 -1.19 -19.97
CA GLY A 103 18.86 0.06 -19.28
C GLY A 103 18.09 1.03 -20.16
N GLN A 104 17.72 2.18 -19.60
CA GLN A 104 17.03 3.27 -20.29
C GLN A 104 18.05 4.22 -20.95
N CYS A 105 17.74 4.71 -22.15
CA CYS A 105 18.53 5.75 -22.81
C CYS A 105 18.52 7.04 -21.98
N GLY A 106 19.64 7.78 -21.97
CA GLY A 106 19.73 9.07 -21.31
C GLY A 106 18.88 10.12 -22.00
N THR A 107 18.12 10.91 -21.26
CA THR A 107 17.49 12.13 -21.79
C THR A 107 18.58 13.12 -22.25
N PRO A 108 18.45 13.78 -23.41
CA PRO A 108 19.45 14.76 -23.83
C PRO A 108 19.51 15.91 -22.82
N THR A 109 20.71 16.22 -22.36
CA THR A 109 21.02 17.51 -21.73
C THR A 109 20.65 18.61 -22.73
N PRO A 110 19.82 19.62 -22.38
CA PRO A 110 19.46 20.67 -23.32
C PRO A 110 20.72 21.40 -23.79
N THR A 111 20.89 21.48 -25.10
CA THR A 111 21.96 22.25 -25.75
C THR A 111 21.67 23.75 -25.55
N PRO A 112 22.65 24.58 -25.15
CA PRO A 112 22.43 26.01 -24.97
C PRO A 112 21.95 26.65 -26.27
N THR A 113 20.77 27.24 -26.24
CA THR A 113 20.21 28.01 -27.36
C THR A 113 20.99 29.33 -27.49
N PRO A 114 21.41 29.75 -28.71
CA PRO A 114 22.15 31.00 -28.90
C PRO A 114 21.31 32.21 -28.49
N ALA A 115 21.99 33.17 -27.87
CA ALA A 115 21.39 34.36 -27.29
C ALA A 115 20.57 35.19 -28.31
N PRO A 116 19.30 35.53 -28.01
CA PRO A 116 18.54 36.45 -28.84
C PRO A 116 19.01 37.90 -28.64
N THR A 117 19.11 38.61 -29.75
CA THR A 117 19.30 40.07 -29.86
C THR A 117 18.23 40.83 -29.06
N PRO A 118 18.57 41.91 -28.33
CA PRO A 118 17.63 42.58 -27.44
C PRO A 118 16.49 43.26 -28.20
N THR A 119 15.26 42.92 -27.81
CA THR A 119 14.02 43.64 -28.16
C THR A 119 13.60 44.46 -26.92
N PRO A 120 13.11 45.70 -27.07
CA PRO A 120 12.91 46.64 -25.96
C PRO A 120 11.93 46.11 -24.89
N VAL A 121 12.30 46.38 -23.64
CA VAL A 121 11.63 45.97 -22.41
C VAL A 121 10.30 46.72 -22.22
N PRO A 122 9.14 46.04 -22.09
CA PRO A 122 7.93 46.65 -21.55
C PRO A 122 8.01 46.76 -20.01
N THR A 123 7.44 47.84 -19.50
CA THR A 123 7.36 48.22 -18.08
C THR A 123 6.67 47.13 -17.22
N PRO A 124 7.18 46.81 -16.02
CA PRO A 124 6.65 45.71 -15.20
C PRO A 124 5.27 46.01 -14.57
N THR A 125 4.38 45.02 -14.69
CA THR A 125 3.15 44.86 -13.91
C THR A 125 3.49 44.38 -12.48
N PRO A 126 2.83 44.88 -11.43
CA PRO A 126 3.17 44.53 -10.04
C PRO A 126 2.90 43.06 -9.69
N VAL A 127 3.86 42.48 -8.98
CA VAL A 127 3.87 41.10 -8.43
C VAL A 127 3.06 41.05 -7.12
N PRO A 128 2.25 40.00 -6.86
CA PRO A 128 1.54 39.85 -5.59
C PRO A 128 2.49 39.61 -4.41
N THR A 129 2.14 40.25 -3.29
CA THR A 129 2.87 40.30 -2.02
C THR A 129 3.00 38.91 -1.37
N PRO A 130 4.17 38.54 -0.81
CA PRO A 130 4.34 37.27 -0.09
C PRO A 130 3.45 37.21 1.17
N THR A 131 2.81 36.07 1.38
CA THR A 131 2.08 35.73 2.61
C THR A 131 3.04 35.73 3.81
N PRO A 132 2.74 36.44 4.92
CA PRO A 132 3.66 36.56 6.05
C PRO A 132 3.84 35.23 6.78
N THR A 133 5.10 34.91 7.08
CA THR A 133 5.53 33.89 8.03
C THR A 133 4.87 34.12 9.40
N PRO A 134 4.35 33.08 10.10
CA PRO A 134 3.70 33.26 11.39
C PRO A 134 4.63 33.94 12.41
N THR A 135 4.14 35.03 13.00
CA THR A 135 4.79 35.75 14.09
C THR A 135 4.48 35.04 15.42
N PRO A 136 5.45 34.83 16.33
CA PRO A 136 5.19 34.19 17.61
C PRO A 136 4.22 35.01 18.46
N THR A 137 3.22 34.33 19.03
CA THR A 137 2.25 34.90 19.98
C THR A 137 2.98 35.38 21.25
N PRO A 138 2.66 36.56 21.83
CA PRO A 138 3.25 36.99 23.09
C PRO A 138 3.03 35.94 24.19
N GLY A 139 4.11 35.43 24.78
CA GLY A 139 4.09 34.43 25.84
C GLY A 139 5.22 34.63 26.85
N ASP A 140 5.08 34.05 28.04
CA ASP A 140 6.08 34.06 29.11
C ASP A 140 7.27 33.14 28.73
N TYR A 141 8.24 33.68 28.01
CA TYR A 141 9.47 32.96 27.67
C TYR A 141 10.49 33.03 28.81
N PRO A 142 11.22 31.93 29.10
CA PRO A 142 12.26 31.96 30.12
C PRO A 142 13.41 32.88 29.71
N THR A 143 14.11 33.47 30.70
CA THR A 143 15.29 34.30 30.48
C THR A 143 16.54 33.43 30.59
N TYR A 144 17.41 33.42 29.58
CA TYR A 144 18.65 32.66 29.64
C TYR A 144 19.53 33.18 30.81
N PRO A 145 20.09 32.30 31.67
CA PRO A 145 20.22 30.85 31.51
C PRO A 145 19.17 29.99 32.24
N ASP A 146 18.03 30.54 32.65
CA ASP A 146 17.01 29.81 33.39
C ASP A 146 16.47 28.63 32.56
N GLN A 147 16.32 27.46 33.18
CA GLN A 147 15.89 26.20 32.53
C GLN A 147 16.85 25.65 31.46
N ARG A 148 18.11 26.09 31.45
CA ARG A 148 19.16 25.46 30.63
C ARG A 148 19.24 23.96 30.92
N GLY A 149 19.34 23.16 29.86
CA GLY A 149 19.19 21.70 29.88
C GLY A 149 17.79 21.22 29.47
N SER A 150 16.79 22.11 29.46
CA SER A 150 15.40 21.80 29.14
C SER A 150 14.88 22.49 27.87
N TYR A 151 15.70 23.29 27.17
CA TYR A 151 15.25 23.91 25.92
C TYR A 151 15.06 22.84 24.85
N THR A 152 13.88 22.82 24.23
CA THR A 152 13.60 21.99 23.04
C THR A 152 14.12 22.67 21.78
N GLY A 153 14.20 21.91 20.68
CA GLY A 153 14.40 22.53 19.38
C GLY A 153 13.34 23.60 19.11
N GLU A 154 13.74 24.71 18.50
CA GLU A 154 12.89 25.89 18.20
C GLU A 154 12.38 26.71 19.41
N ALA A 155 12.83 26.42 20.64
CA ALA A 155 12.43 27.18 21.83
C ALA A 155 12.82 28.68 21.72
N TYR A 156 11.97 29.54 22.28
CA TYR A 156 12.21 30.98 22.40
C TYR A 156 12.63 31.34 23.83
N VAL A 157 13.68 32.16 23.96
CA VAL A 157 14.20 32.64 25.26
C VAL A 157 14.58 34.12 25.19
N TYR A 158 14.47 34.83 26.30
CA TYR A 158 15.05 36.17 26.43
C TYR A 158 16.56 36.07 26.69
N GLY A 159 17.35 36.78 25.88
CA GLY A 159 18.78 36.98 26.14
C GLY A 159 19.01 37.95 27.29
N THR A 160 20.23 37.98 27.82
CA THR A 160 20.62 38.95 28.87
C THR A 160 20.59 40.39 28.38
N ASP A 161 20.55 40.61 27.07
CA ASP A 161 20.35 41.92 26.44
C ASP A 161 18.86 42.31 26.30
N GLY A 162 17.94 41.50 26.81
CA GLY A 162 16.50 41.74 26.80
C GLY A 162 15.80 41.45 25.47
N LYS A 163 16.51 40.92 24.47
CA LYS A 163 15.92 40.55 23.17
C LYS A 163 15.47 39.09 23.16
N LEU A 164 14.52 38.79 22.27
CA LEU A 164 13.99 37.43 22.10
C LEU A 164 14.81 36.67 21.05
N TYR A 165 15.20 35.44 21.37
CA TYR A 165 15.99 34.57 20.51
C TYR A 165 15.32 33.21 20.33
N GLN A 166 15.39 32.63 19.13
CA GLN A 166 14.91 31.28 18.84
C GLN A 166 16.09 30.32 18.67
N CYS A 167 16.06 29.18 19.36
CA CYS A 167 17.08 28.13 19.22
C CYS A 167 17.03 27.53 17.81
N LEU A 168 18.19 27.44 17.14
CA LEU A 168 18.30 26.99 15.75
C LEU A 168 18.36 25.47 15.57
N SER A 169 18.39 24.71 16.66
CA SER A 169 18.39 23.25 16.55
C SER A 169 16.98 22.70 16.38
N ALA A 170 16.78 21.82 15.39
CA ALA A 170 15.50 21.15 15.17
C ALA A 170 15.23 19.95 16.11
N THR A 171 16.24 19.44 16.81
CA THR A 171 16.15 18.18 17.57
C THR A 171 16.95 18.17 18.89
N VAL A 172 17.30 19.35 19.41
CA VAL A 172 18.16 19.63 20.60
C VAL A 172 19.65 19.50 20.28
N ALA A 173 20.29 20.63 19.97
CA ALA A 173 21.74 20.74 19.84
C ALA A 173 22.29 21.20 21.18
N SER A 174 23.37 20.55 21.59
CA SER A 174 24.13 20.81 22.82
C SER A 174 24.56 22.27 23.00
N TRP A 175 24.39 23.13 22.00
CA TRP A 175 24.79 24.54 21.99
C TRP A 175 23.78 25.46 22.68
N CYS A 176 22.46 25.32 22.45
CA CYS A 176 21.45 26.14 23.14
C CYS A 176 21.36 25.79 24.64
N ASN A 177 21.63 24.53 24.99
CA ASN A 177 21.64 24.02 26.36
C ASN A 177 23.06 23.91 26.96
N SER A 178 24.08 24.53 26.36
CA SER A 178 25.47 24.32 26.80
C SER A 178 25.77 24.98 28.15
N ASP A 179 26.04 24.17 29.18
CA ASP A 179 26.45 24.68 30.50
C ASP A 179 27.85 25.28 30.51
N SER A 180 28.80 24.63 29.85
CA SER A 180 30.21 25.04 29.76
C SER A 180 30.51 25.97 28.58
N GLY A 181 29.59 26.10 27.64
CA GLY A 181 29.73 26.88 26.40
C GLY A 181 29.11 28.26 26.43
N ALA A 182 28.66 28.78 27.58
CA ALA A 182 27.97 30.07 27.66
C ALA A 182 28.80 31.24 27.09
N TRP A 183 30.12 31.23 27.28
CA TRP A 183 31.03 32.22 26.69
C TRP A 183 31.01 32.22 25.15
N ALA A 184 30.66 31.09 24.53
CA ALA A 184 30.58 30.91 23.09
C ALA A 184 29.16 31.07 22.55
N TYR A 185 28.14 30.54 23.23
CA TYR A 185 26.79 30.36 22.66
C TYR A 185 25.66 31.05 23.44
N ALA A 186 25.95 31.90 24.43
CA ALA A 186 24.90 32.66 25.11
C ALA A 186 24.19 33.62 24.12
N PRO A 187 22.84 33.63 24.06
CA PRO A 187 22.11 34.46 23.10
C PRO A 187 22.48 35.93 23.26
N GLY A 188 22.84 36.58 22.13
CA GLY A 188 23.21 38.00 22.06
C GLY A 188 24.58 38.38 22.62
N THR A 189 25.30 37.48 23.30
CA THR A 189 26.54 37.83 24.03
C THR A 189 27.70 36.86 23.83
N GLY A 190 27.46 35.60 23.46
CA GLY A 190 28.51 34.62 23.20
C GLY A 190 29.23 34.86 21.86
N LEU A 191 30.51 34.47 21.75
CA LEU A 191 31.33 34.69 20.53
C LEU A 191 30.73 34.13 19.22
N TYR A 192 29.90 33.09 19.32
CA TYR A 192 29.26 32.35 18.24
C TYR A 192 27.75 32.18 18.50
N TRP A 193 27.13 33.15 19.17
CA TRP A 193 25.73 33.07 19.58
C TRP A 193 24.78 32.85 18.39
N ASP A 194 25.11 33.40 17.23
CA ASP A 194 24.35 33.35 15.98
C ASP A 194 24.32 31.95 15.33
N GLN A 195 25.22 31.06 15.73
CA GLN A 195 25.21 29.65 15.33
C GLN A 195 24.21 28.82 16.14
N ALA A 196 23.91 29.24 17.38
CA ALA A 196 22.98 28.57 18.26
C ALA A 196 21.58 29.22 18.24
N TRP A 197 21.51 30.53 17.98
CA TRP A 197 20.30 31.32 18.11
C TRP A 197 20.09 32.24 16.90
N LYS A 198 18.83 32.47 16.54
CA LYS A 198 18.44 33.58 15.66
C LYS A 198 17.64 34.62 16.43
N LEU A 199 17.86 35.89 16.12
CA LEU A 199 17.10 36.99 16.70
C LEU A 199 15.64 36.93 16.21
N ALA A 200 14.69 36.89 17.14
CA ALA A 200 13.27 36.95 16.86
C ALA A 200 12.77 38.41 16.97
N SER A 201 11.91 38.84 16.06
CA SER A 201 11.23 40.12 16.17
C SER A 201 10.29 40.10 17.38
N THR A 202 10.51 41.00 18.34
CA THR A 202 9.63 41.17 19.49
C THR A 202 8.24 41.61 19.02
N PRO A 203 7.15 40.94 19.44
CA PRO A 203 5.82 41.35 19.07
C PRO A 203 5.53 42.75 19.64
N THR A 204 4.95 43.62 18.81
CA THR A 204 4.49 44.95 19.24
C THR A 204 3.31 44.75 20.20
N PRO A 205 3.30 45.37 21.40
CA PRO A 205 2.18 45.24 22.32
C PRO A 205 0.88 45.71 21.65
N THR A 206 -0.13 44.84 21.66
CA THR A 206 -1.47 45.16 21.18
C THR A 206 -2.04 46.31 22.01
N PRO A 207 -2.63 47.36 21.39
CA PRO A 207 -3.16 48.49 22.13
C PRO A 207 -4.27 48.07 23.10
N THR A 208 -4.18 48.61 24.30
CA THR A 208 -5.10 48.41 25.43
C THR A 208 -6.55 48.77 25.04
N PRO A 209 -7.55 47.91 25.32
CA PRO A 209 -8.95 48.23 25.04
C PRO A 209 -9.46 49.40 25.90
N SER A 210 -10.30 50.21 25.26
CA SER A 210 -11.04 51.38 25.77
C SER A 210 -11.90 51.04 27.00
N PRO A 211 -12.11 51.97 27.97
CA PRO A 211 -12.76 51.68 29.25
C PRO A 211 -14.23 51.27 29.13
N THR A 212 -14.56 50.16 29.79
CA THR A 212 -15.91 49.64 30.00
C THR A 212 -16.70 50.51 31.00
N PRO A 213 -18.00 50.81 30.77
CA PRO A 213 -18.84 51.54 31.72
C PRO A 213 -19.07 50.80 33.05
N ALA A 214 -19.42 51.60 34.07
CA ALA A 214 -19.59 51.28 35.49
C ALA A 214 -20.57 50.11 35.82
N PRO A 215 -20.43 49.47 37.00
CA PRO A 215 -21.03 48.17 37.28
C PRO A 215 -22.53 48.27 37.61
N THR A 216 -23.29 47.29 37.09
CA THR A 216 -24.67 46.99 37.51
C THR A 216 -24.60 45.93 38.63
N PRO A 217 -25.42 46.03 39.71
CA PRO A 217 -25.30 45.17 40.89
C PRO A 217 -25.51 43.69 40.59
N VAL A 218 -24.70 42.87 41.27
CA VAL A 218 -24.61 41.41 41.16
C VAL A 218 -25.82 40.73 41.80
N PRO A 219 -26.61 39.91 41.06
CA PRO A 219 -27.55 38.99 41.68
C PRO A 219 -26.83 37.76 42.26
N THR A 220 -27.36 37.30 43.39
CA THR A 220 -26.96 36.18 44.24
C THR A 220 -26.63 34.88 43.46
N PRO A 221 -25.59 34.10 43.86
CA PRO A 221 -25.20 32.89 43.15
C PRO A 221 -26.31 31.84 43.12
N THR A 222 -26.67 31.42 41.91
CA THR A 222 -27.50 30.23 41.64
C THR A 222 -26.62 28.99 41.79
N PRO A 223 -27.09 27.89 42.42
CA PRO A 223 -26.29 26.68 42.65
C PRO A 223 -25.70 26.13 41.35
N VAL A 224 -24.42 25.76 41.42
CA VAL A 224 -23.66 25.12 40.35
C VAL A 224 -24.35 23.81 39.98
N PRO A 225 -24.77 23.60 38.71
CA PRO A 225 -25.30 22.32 38.29
C PRO A 225 -24.22 21.23 38.38
N THR A 226 -24.60 20.12 39.01
CA THR A 226 -23.87 18.84 39.03
C THR A 226 -23.35 18.51 37.62
N PRO A 227 -22.12 18.00 37.46
CA PRO A 227 -21.57 17.64 36.15
C PRO A 227 -22.56 16.72 35.42
N THR A 228 -22.99 17.18 34.24
CA THR A 228 -23.75 16.36 33.30
C THR A 228 -22.93 15.09 33.03
N PRO A 229 -23.52 13.88 33.13
CA PRO A 229 -22.82 12.66 32.79
C PRO A 229 -22.23 12.79 31.39
N THR A 230 -20.97 12.36 31.24
CA THR A 230 -20.33 12.16 29.94
C THR A 230 -21.33 11.50 29.00
N PRO A 231 -21.60 12.08 27.80
CA PRO A 231 -22.51 11.46 26.85
C PRO A 231 -22.10 10.00 26.65
N ALA A 232 -23.07 9.09 26.78
CA ALA A 232 -22.91 7.72 26.32
C ALA A 232 -22.39 7.75 24.87
N PRO A 233 -21.50 6.83 24.47
CA PRO A 233 -20.89 6.83 23.15
C PRO A 233 -21.98 6.98 22.08
N THR A 234 -21.79 8.00 21.23
CA THR A 234 -22.58 8.20 20.01
C THR A 234 -22.72 6.86 19.30
N PRO A 235 -23.93 6.48 18.83
CA PRO A 235 -24.12 5.23 18.12
C PRO A 235 -23.07 5.11 17.01
N THR A 236 -22.24 4.07 17.12
CA THR A 236 -21.19 3.74 16.18
C THR A 236 -21.79 3.73 14.78
N GLY A 237 -21.14 4.40 13.81
CA GLY A 237 -21.54 4.34 12.41
C GLY A 237 -21.76 2.88 11.99
N SER A 238 -22.73 2.65 11.11
CA SER A 238 -23.02 1.32 10.56
C SER A 238 -21.74 0.69 9.99
N VAL A 239 -21.45 -0.57 10.36
CA VAL A 239 -20.32 -1.35 9.81
C VAL A 239 -20.44 -1.39 8.29
N PHE A 240 -19.39 -0.99 7.57
CA PHE A 240 -19.37 -1.06 6.12
C PHE A 240 -19.25 -2.52 5.68
N PHE A 241 -20.23 -3.03 4.92
CA PHE A 241 -20.28 -4.42 4.50
C PHE A 241 -20.16 -4.57 2.99
N SER A 242 -19.15 -5.32 2.51
CA SER A 242 -19.03 -5.66 1.10
C SER A 242 -18.33 -7.00 0.86
N ALA A 243 -18.73 -7.72 -0.19
CA ALA A 243 -17.94 -8.84 -0.70
C ALA A 243 -16.84 -8.33 -1.64
N TYR A 244 -15.66 -8.96 -1.61
CA TYR A 244 -14.72 -8.82 -2.71
C TYR A 244 -15.24 -9.57 -3.93
N LYS A 245 -15.14 -8.93 -5.10
CA LYS A 245 -15.42 -9.54 -6.39
C LYS A 245 -14.14 -9.53 -7.21
N ASP A 246 -13.55 -10.70 -7.43
CA ASP A 246 -12.59 -10.86 -8.52
C ASP A 246 -13.33 -10.62 -9.85
N VAL A 247 -12.99 -9.53 -10.50
CA VAL A 247 -13.73 -9.02 -11.66
C VAL A 247 -13.53 -9.87 -12.90
N GLY A 248 -12.44 -10.65 -12.98
CA GLY A 248 -12.14 -11.54 -14.11
C GLY A 248 -12.90 -12.86 -14.01
N ILE A 249 -13.19 -13.32 -12.80
CA ILE A 249 -13.99 -14.53 -12.57
C ILE A 249 -15.40 -14.33 -13.12
N ASN A 250 -15.86 -15.26 -13.97
CA ASN A 250 -17.20 -15.21 -14.55
C ASN A 250 -17.54 -13.88 -15.25
N ALA A 251 -16.55 -13.08 -15.69
CA ALA A 251 -16.79 -11.84 -16.41
C ALA A 251 -17.45 -12.11 -17.76
N ASN A 252 -18.27 -11.18 -18.23
CA ASN A 252 -18.70 -11.19 -19.62
C ASN A 252 -17.64 -10.47 -20.47
N TRP A 253 -16.69 -11.22 -21.02
CA TRP A 253 -15.55 -10.68 -21.79
C TRP A 253 -15.92 -10.01 -23.12
N ASN A 254 -17.16 -10.18 -23.61
CA ASN A 254 -17.63 -9.46 -24.80
C ASN A 254 -18.08 -8.02 -24.46
N THR A 255 -18.54 -7.81 -23.23
CA THR A 255 -19.12 -6.52 -22.78
C THR A 255 -18.31 -5.86 -21.67
N MET A 256 -17.31 -6.55 -21.14
CA MET A 256 -16.52 -6.17 -19.96
C MET A 256 -17.35 -5.95 -18.69
N VAL A 257 -18.57 -6.51 -18.64
CA VAL A 257 -19.46 -6.43 -17.48
C VAL A 257 -19.08 -7.50 -16.46
N MET A 258 -18.81 -7.06 -15.23
CA MET A 258 -18.63 -7.96 -14.09
C MET A 258 -19.90 -8.78 -13.90
N SER A 259 -19.72 -10.09 -13.94
CA SER A 259 -20.80 -11.05 -13.87
C SER A 259 -20.42 -12.20 -12.94
N THR A 260 -21.40 -13.02 -12.58
CA THR A 260 -21.26 -14.08 -11.59
C THR A 260 -22.13 -15.28 -11.95
N LYS A 261 -21.73 -16.46 -11.50
CA LYS A 261 -22.52 -17.70 -11.57
C LYS A 261 -22.95 -18.20 -10.19
N VAL A 262 -22.85 -17.37 -9.15
CA VAL A 262 -23.10 -17.79 -7.76
C VAL A 262 -24.48 -18.43 -7.55
N LEU A 263 -25.53 -17.93 -8.23
CA LEU A 263 -26.88 -18.47 -8.13
C LEU A 263 -27.07 -19.80 -8.87
N ASN A 264 -26.27 -20.04 -9.91
CA ASN A 264 -26.33 -21.26 -10.71
C ASN A 264 -24.98 -21.48 -11.40
N ASN A 265 -24.10 -22.26 -10.76
CA ASN A 265 -22.75 -22.52 -11.28
C ASN A 265 -22.76 -23.32 -12.60
N SER A 266 -23.87 -23.99 -12.91
CA SER A 266 -24.07 -24.74 -14.16
C SER A 266 -24.64 -23.89 -15.29
N ALA A 267 -24.94 -22.61 -15.06
CA ALA A 267 -25.43 -21.72 -16.11
C ALA A 267 -24.39 -21.61 -17.24
N ALA A 268 -24.84 -21.64 -18.49
CA ALA A 268 -23.98 -21.44 -19.64
C ALA A 268 -23.32 -20.06 -19.58
N GLU A 269 -24.14 -19.02 -19.35
CA GLU A 269 -23.70 -17.64 -19.26
C GLU A 269 -23.80 -17.09 -17.83
N PRO A 270 -22.87 -16.21 -17.42
CA PRO A 270 -22.94 -15.55 -16.12
C PRO A 270 -24.00 -14.45 -16.11
N THR A 271 -24.53 -14.15 -14.92
CA THR A 271 -25.50 -13.05 -14.71
C THR A 271 -24.76 -11.78 -14.31
N PRO A 272 -25.13 -10.58 -14.79
CA PRO A 272 -24.54 -9.33 -14.31
C PRO A 272 -24.57 -9.25 -12.79
N LEU A 273 -23.43 -8.90 -12.19
CA LEU A 273 -23.26 -8.92 -10.74
C LEU A 273 -24.27 -8.02 -10.03
N THR A 274 -24.53 -6.84 -10.59
CA THR A 274 -25.46 -5.85 -10.03
C THR A 274 -26.89 -6.37 -9.95
N ASP A 275 -27.31 -7.22 -10.90
CA ASP A 275 -28.64 -7.82 -10.87
C ASP A 275 -28.76 -8.82 -9.71
N VAL A 276 -27.71 -9.61 -9.45
CA VAL A 276 -27.68 -10.51 -8.29
C VAL A 276 -27.63 -9.71 -6.98
N VAL A 277 -26.67 -8.79 -6.82
CA VAL A 277 -26.48 -8.02 -5.58
C VAL A 277 -27.73 -7.22 -5.22
N SER A 278 -28.45 -6.66 -6.22
CA SER A 278 -29.69 -5.91 -5.99
C SER A 278 -30.85 -6.73 -5.42
N THR A 279 -30.74 -8.06 -5.41
CA THR A 279 -31.72 -8.95 -4.76
C THR A 279 -31.36 -9.29 -3.31
N THR A 280 -30.23 -8.79 -2.82
CA THR A 280 -29.68 -9.07 -1.48
C THR A 280 -29.76 -7.84 -0.58
N GLY A 281 -29.41 -8.01 0.71
CA GLY A 281 -29.21 -6.88 1.63
C GLY A 281 -27.86 -6.16 1.47
N MET A 282 -26.97 -6.61 0.60
CA MET A 282 -25.64 -6.04 0.44
C MET A 282 -25.68 -4.78 -0.44
N GLY A 283 -25.29 -3.64 0.14
CA GLY A 283 -25.30 -2.35 -0.55
C GLY A 283 -24.00 -1.97 -1.26
N ALA A 284 -22.92 -2.73 -1.06
CA ALA A 284 -21.59 -2.42 -1.58
C ALA A 284 -20.81 -3.66 -2.05
N VAL A 285 -19.91 -3.49 -3.02
CA VAL A 285 -18.99 -4.53 -3.50
C VAL A 285 -17.57 -3.95 -3.62
N SER A 286 -16.54 -4.69 -3.20
CA SER A 286 -15.14 -4.33 -3.47
C SER A 286 -14.70 -4.94 -4.81
N TRP A 287 -14.44 -4.12 -5.82
CA TRP A 287 -14.00 -4.57 -7.14
C TRP A 287 -12.51 -4.90 -7.09
N ALA A 288 -12.14 -6.15 -7.41
CA ALA A 288 -10.80 -6.70 -7.22
C ALA A 288 -10.28 -7.36 -8.51
N PHE A 289 -9.09 -7.09 -9.05
CA PHE A 289 -8.14 -6.06 -8.65
C PHE A 289 -7.67 -5.26 -9.86
N ALA A 290 -7.52 -3.94 -9.65
CA ALA A 290 -6.74 -3.11 -10.54
C ALA A 290 -5.24 -3.40 -10.31
N THR A 291 -4.50 -3.67 -11.37
CA THR A 291 -3.07 -4.02 -11.33
C THR A 291 -2.29 -3.19 -12.33
N GLY A 292 -0.96 -3.13 -12.18
CA GLY A 292 -0.09 -2.30 -12.99
C GLY A 292 0.00 -0.85 -12.49
N GLU A 293 0.43 0.06 -13.37
CA GLU A 293 0.67 1.46 -13.05
C GLU A 293 -0.63 2.28 -13.09
N CYS A 294 -0.87 3.06 -12.03
CA CYS A 294 -2.00 3.97 -11.91
C CYS A 294 -2.19 4.86 -13.15
N GLY A 295 -3.42 4.97 -13.62
CA GLY A 295 -3.76 5.78 -14.80
C GLY A 295 -3.67 5.00 -16.11
N SER A 296 -2.98 3.85 -16.12
CA SER A 296 -2.93 2.86 -17.20
C SER A 296 -3.10 1.43 -16.66
N GLU A 297 -3.83 1.30 -15.55
CA GLU A 297 -4.01 0.05 -14.85
C GLU A 297 -4.84 -0.96 -15.67
N ASN A 298 -4.78 -2.22 -15.27
CA ASN A 298 -5.41 -3.36 -15.94
C ASN A 298 -6.27 -4.18 -14.96
N TRP A 299 -7.40 -4.68 -15.45
CA TRP A 299 -8.32 -5.54 -14.70
C TRP A 299 -8.33 -6.95 -15.28
N GLY A 300 -7.34 -7.77 -14.91
CA GLY A 300 -7.25 -9.16 -15.37
C GLY A 300 -7.15 -9.34 -16.89
N GLY A 301 -6.72 -8.30 -17.62
CA GLY A 301 -6.68 -8.27 -19.08
C GLY A 301 -7.70 -7.31 -19.72
N MET A 302 -8.61 -6.74 -18.93
CA MET A 302 -9.53 -5.71 -19.40
C MET A 302 -8.91 -4.31 -19.29
N ASP A 303 -9.05 -3.53 -20.37
CA ASP A 303 -8.72 -2.09 -20.38
C ASP A 303 -9.53 -1.34 -19.30
N ALA A 304 -8.84 -0.53 -18.50
CA ALA A 304 -9.45 0.15 -17.36
C ALA A 304 -10.58 1.12 -17.73
N ALA A 305 -10.44 1.89 -18.81
CA ALA A 305 -11.47 2.86 -19.19
C ALA A 305 -12.75 2.17 -19.67
N THR A 306 -12.58 1.10 -20.46
CA THR A 306 -13.68 0.26 -20.96
C THR A 306 -14.38 -0.46 -19.80
N PHE A 307 -13.60 -1.08 -18.91
CA PHE A 307 -14.12 -1.76 -17.72
C PHE A 307 -14.90 -0.80 -16.80
N ALA A 308 -14.33 0.36 -16.48
CA ALA A 308 -14.99 1.35 -15.63
C ALA A 308 -16.33 1.80 -16.23
N THR A 309 -16.32 2.14 -17.53
CA THR A 309 -17.53 2.58 -18.25
C THR A 309 -18.62 1.52 -18.26
N ALA A 310 -18.26 0.25 -18.46
CA ALA A 310 -19.22 -0.86 -18.51
C ALA A 310 -19.92 -1.11 -17.17
N ASN A 311 -19.25 -0.85 -16.05
CA ASN A 311 -19.74 -1.29 -14.73
C ASN A 311 -20.28 -0.15 -13.86
N MET A 312 -19.69 1.05 -13.91
CA MET A 312 -20.09 2.16 -13.02
C MET A 312 -21.55 2.56 -13.21
N ASN A 313 -22.03 2.62 -14.45
CA ASN A 313 -23.42 2.98 -14.74
C ASN A 313 -24.41 1.97 -14.16
N ALA A 314 -24.09 0.67 -14.21
CA ALA A 314 -24.94 -0.38 -13.67
C ALA A 314 -25.04 -0.30 -12.13
N PHE A 315 -23.92 -0.04 -11.45
CA PHE A 315 -23.91 0.18 -10.00
C PHE A 315 -24.71 1.43 -9.63
N ASN A 316 -24.46 2.55 -10.31
CA ASN A 316 -25.16 3.82 -10.08
C ASN A 316 -26.67 3.69 -10.28
N ALA A 317 -27.11 3.01 -11.35
CA ALA A 317 -28.52 2.81 -11.65
C ALA A 317 -29.26 1.98 -10.60
N LYS A 318 -28.55 1.09 -9.89
CA LYS A 318 -29.11 0.26 -8.81
C LYS A 318 -28.89 0.88 -7.42
N GLY A 319 -28.28 2.06 -7.32
CA GLY A 319 -27.92 2.69 -6.06
C GLY A 319 -26.85 1.92 -5.27
N LEU A 320 -26.13 1.00 -5.91
CA LEU A 320 -25.10 0.19 -5.29
C LEU A 320 -23.80 0.98 -5.16
N LYS A 321 -23.09 0.73 -4.06
CA LYS A 321 -21.78 1.30 -3.79
C LYS A 321 -20.67 0.36 -4.22
N TYR A 322 -19.48 0.91 -4.46
CA TYR A 322 -18.31 0.11 -4.74
C TYR A 322 -17.01 0.73 -4.24
N ILE A 323 -16.11 -0.13 -3.79
CA ILE A 323 -14.71 0.19 -3.51
C ILE A 323 -13.89 -0.31 -4.69
N VAL A 324 -12.92 0.48 -5.14
CA VAL A 324 -11.94 0.02 -6.14
C VAL A 324 -10.73 -0.51 -5.39
N SER A 325 -10.53 -1.83 -5.43
CA SER A 325 -9.38 -2.49 -4.82
C SER A 325 -8.27 -2.73 -5.83
N THR A 326 -7.02 -2.52 -5.42
CA THR A 326 -5.82 -2.65 -6.25
C THR A 326 -4.90 -3.75 -5.72
N GLY A 327 -4.12 -4.40 -6.58
CA GLY A 327 -3.10 -5.37 -6.18
C GLY A 327 -3.65 -6.80 -6.05
N GLY A 328 -3.68 -7.31 -4.82
CA GLY A 328 -4.06 -8.69 -4.47
C GLY A 328 -2.97 -9.73 -4.77
N ALA A 329 -3.15 -10.96 -4.32
CA ALA A 329 -2.16 -12.04 -4.42
C ALA A 329 -1.65 -12.29 -5.86
N GLY A 330 -2.50 -12.05 -6.86
CA GLY A 330 -2.19 -12.27 -8.28
C GLY A 330 -1.56 -11.08 -9.01
N GLY A 331 -1.35 -9.93 -8.36
CA GLY A 331 -0.92 -8.73 -9.06
C GLY A 331 -0.32 -7.64 -8.18
N VAL A 332 0.39 -6.72 -8.83
CA VAL A 332 1.02 -5.58 -8.15
C VAL A 332 0.44 -4.30 -8.71
N PHE A 333 0.06 -3.37 -7.83
CA PHE A 333 -0.30 -2.01 -8.22
C PHE A 333 0.82 -1.05 -7.87
N THR A 334 1.20 -0.20 -8.82
CA THR A 334 2.23 0.83 -8.65
C THR A 334 1.67 2.19 -9.00
N CYS A 335 2.26 3.24 -8.42
CA CYS A 335 1.95 4.60 -8.81
C CYS A 335 3.13 5.52 -8.58
N SER A 336 3.58 6.17 -9.65
CA SER A 336 4.81 6.97 -9.68
C SER A 336 4.57 8.44 -9.97
N THR A 337 3.38 8.82 -10.44
CA THR A 337 3.09 10.20 -10.83
C THR A 337 1.73 10.69 -10.35
N GLU A 338 1.66 11.97 -10.00
CA GLU A 338 0.42 12.64 -9.60
C GLU A 338 -0.63 12.58 -10.72
N SER A 339 -0.20 12.76 -11.98
CA SER A 339 -1.05 12.63 -13.17
C SER A 339 -1.65 11.23 -13.31
N GLY A 340 -0.85 10.17 -13.07
CA GLY A 340 -1.33 8.79 -13.06
C GLY A 340 -2.37 8.56 -11.96
N MET A 341 -2.08 9.01 -10.74
CA MET A 341 -3.01 8.87 -9.62
C MET A 341 -4.30 9.66 -9.83
N ALA A 342 -4.22 10.89 -10.33
CA ALA A 342 -5.39 11.71 -10.64
C ALA A 342 -6.26 11.04 -11.71
N LYS A 343 -5.66 10.47 -12.77
CA LYS A 343 -6.39 9.70 -13.78
C LYS A 343 -7.06 8.48 -13.19
N PHE A 344 -6.36 7.73 -12.33
CA PHE A 344 -6.91 6.56 -11.65
C PHE A 344 -8.13 6.93 -10.81
N VAL A 345 -8.02 7.90 -9.90
CA VAL A 345 -9.14 8.35 -9.05
C VAL A 345 -10.31 8.85 -9.90
N ASN A 346 -10.05 9.73 -10.87
CA ASN A 346 -11.11 10.33 -11.69
C ASN A 346 -11.85 9.32 -12.57
N ARG A 347 -11.18 8.23 -12.98
CA ARG A 347 -11.80 7.17 -13.79
C ARG A 347 -12.96 6.50 -13.06
N TYR A 348 -12.83 6.26 -11.76
CA TYR A 348 -13.82 5.52 -10.99
C TYR A 348 -14.74 6.39 -10.15
N LYS A 349 -14.43 7.68 -9.99
CA LYS A 349 -15.23 8.61 -9.20
C LYS A 349 -16.62 8.79 -9.81
N SER A 350 -17.65 8.30 -9.12
CA SER A 350 -19.06 8.50 -9.48
C SER A 350 -19.98 8.42 -8.25
N ALA A 351 -21.30 8.46 -8.45
CA ALA A 351 -22.28 8.39 -7.37
C ALA A 351 -22.17 7.10 -6.52
N GLY A 352 -21.77 5.99 -7.12
CA GLY A 352 -21.56 4.69 -6.47
C GLY A 352 -20.19 4.55 -5.81
N PHE A 353 -19.23 5.42 -6.11
CA PHE A 353 -17.87 5.30 -5.61
C PHE A 353 -17.81 5.53 -4.09
N ALA A 354 -17.33 4.53 -3.36
CA ALA A 354 -17.23 4.55 -1.90
C ALA A 354 -15.81 4.77 -1.39
N GLY A 355 -14.79 4.49 -2.19
CA GLY A 355 -13.39 4.67 -1.80
C GLY A 355 -12.42 3.81 -2.58
N LEU A 356 -11.15 3.92 -2.21
CA LEU A 356 -10.07 3.08 -2.71
C LEU A 356 -9.60 2.12 -1.63
N ASP A 357 -9.24 0.92 -2.06
CA ASP A 357 -8.59 -0.09 -1.24
C ASP A 357 -7.27 -0.49 -1.90
N PHE A 358 -6.19 -0.47 -1.13
CA PHE A 358 -4.87 -0.89 -1.59
C PHE A 358 -4.53 -2.21 -0.92
N ASP A 359 -4.71 -3.30 -1.66
CA ASP A 359 -4.38 -4.66 -1.25
C ASP A 359 -2.91 -4.97 -1.56
N ILE A 360 -2.09 -5.04 -0.51
CA ILE A 360 -0.62 -5.10 -0.61
C ILE A 360 -0.11 -6.40 0.03
N GLU A 361 -0.08 -7.48 -0.77
CA GLU A 361 0.27 -8.83 -0.30
C GLU A 361 1.72 -9.25 -0.61
N GLY A 362 2.20 -8.89 -1.81
CA GLY A 362 3.56 -9.17 -2.29
C GLY A 362 4.09 -8.09 -3.24
N GLY A 363 3.50 -6.88 -3.13
CA GLY A 363 3.60 -5.77 -4.08
C GLY A 363 4.86 -4.90 -3.96
N PRO A 364 4.77 -3.60 -4.33
CA PRO A 364 5.95 -2.75 -4.39
C PRO A 364 6.64 -2.69 -3.02
N SER A 365 7.97 -2.67 -3.02
CA SER A 365 8.80 -2.56 -1.82
C SER A 365 9.83 -1.45 -1.98
N GLY A 366 10.38 -0.97 -0.86
CA GLY A 366 11.36 0.11 -0.85
C GLY A 366 10.83 1.36 -1.57
N ALA A 367 11.60 1.88 -2.53
CA ALA A 367 11.26 3.12 -3.23
C ALA A 367 9.91 3.07 -3.97
N ALA A 368 9.52 1.90 -4.50
CA ALA A 368 8.24 1.76 -5.19
C ALA A 368 7.06 1.84 -4.21
N LEU A 369 7.21 1.29 -3.00
CA LEU A 369 6.19 1.38 -1.96
C LEU A 369 6.04 2.82 -1.50
N GLN A 370 7.16 3.48 -1.19
CA GLN A 370 7.16 4.88 -0.77
C GLN A 370 6.54 5.80 -1.84
N SER A 371 6.82 5.52 -3.12
CA SER A 371 6.17 6.22 -4.23
C SER A 371 4.66 6.05 -4.23
N LEU A 372 4.18 4.80 -4.08
CA LEU A 372 2.75 4.52 -3.99
C LEU A 372 2.13 5.25 -2.79
N ILE A 373 2.72 5.19 -1.59
CA ILE A 373 2.23 5.89 -0.40
C ILE A 373 2.15 7.41 -0.63
N ASN A 374 3.17 8.00 -1.25
CA ASN A 374 3.17 9.43 -1.58
C ASN A 374 2.03 9.80 -2.54
N MET A 375 1.74 8.93 -3.53
CA MET A 375 0.65 9.15 -4.46
C MET A 375 -0.72 8.94 -3.80
N ILE A 376 -0.85 8.04 -2.83
CA ILE A 376 -2.08 7.89 -2.04
C ILE A 376 -2.33 9.14 -1.19
N ALA A 377 -1.30 9.68 -0.55
CA ALA A 377 -1.38 10.94 0.19
C ALA A 377 -1.77 12.10 -0.73
N TYR A 378 -1.20 12.17 -1.94
CA TYR A 378 -1.64 13.09 -3.00
C TYR A 378 -3.14 12.93 -3.29
N ALA A 379 -3.60 11.70 -3.56
CA ALA A 379 -5.00 11.43 -3.91
C ALA A 379 -5.97 11.95 -2.85
N GLN A 380 -5.66 11.72 -1.56
CA GLN A 380 -6.51 12.14 -0.45
C GLN A 380 -6.48 13.65 -0.22
N ARG A 381 -5.33 14.31 -0.45
CA ARG A 381 -5.24 15.76 -0.38
C ARG A 381 -6.07 16.44 -1.47
N GLU A 382 -6.00 15.93 -2.71
CA GLU A 382 -6.76 16.48 -3.84
C GLU A 382 -8.25 16.09 -3.79
N ASN A 383 -8.60 15.07 -3.01
CA ASN A 383 -9.97 14.62 -2.81
C ASN A 383 -10.28 14.54 -1.30
N PRO A 384 -10.51 15.68 -0.62
CA PRO A 384 -10.83 15.69 0.80
C PRO A 384 -12.04 14.78 1.10
N GLY A 385 -11.88 13.88 2.06
CA GLY A 385 -12.89 12.87 2.40
C GLY A 385 -12.85 11.60 1.55
N LEU A 386 -11.87 11.45 0.63
CA LEU A 386 -11.61 10.19 -0.04
C LEU A 386 -11.28 9.12 1.00
N ARG A 387 -12.15 8.10 1.07
CA ARG A 387 -11.95 6.91 1.89
C ARG A 387 -10.83 6.06 1.29
N ILE A 388 -9.83 5.77 2.10
CA ILE A 388 -8.67 4.93 1.78
C ILE A 388 -8.62 3.77 2.76
N SER A 389 -8.55 2.53 2.28
CA SER A 389 -8.18 1.36 3.08
C SER A 389 -6.88 0.73 2.57
N PHE A 390 -6.15 0.11 3.49
CA PHE A 390 -5.04 -0.78 3.16
C PHE A 390 -5.43 -2.20 3.58
N THR A 391 -5.55 -3.10 2.62
CA THR A 391 -5.80 -4.52 2.87
C THR A 391 -4.47 -5.24 3.03
N LEU A 392 -4.24 -5.82 4.22
CA LEU A 392 -2.93 -6.29 4.66
C LEU A 392 -3.00 -7.67 5.32
N ALA A 393 -1.96 -8.47 5.09
CA ALA A 393 -1.78 -9.75 5.76
C ALA A 393 -1.53 -9.55 7.25
N THR A 394 -2.28 -10.29 8.06
CA THR A 394 -2.28 -10.16 9.52
C THR A 394 -2.00 -11.49 10.19
N VAL A 395 -1.68 -11.44 11.48
CA VAL A 395 -1.61 -12.58 12.38
C VAL A 395 -2.55 -12.35 13.56
N GLY A 396 -3.27 -13.39 13.94
CA GLY A 396 -4.30 -13.37 14.97
C GLY A 396 -3.88 -14.07 16.27
N SER A 397 -2.59 -14.12 16.60
CA SER A 397 -2.11 -14.85 17.79
C SER A 397 -2.22 -14.06 19.08
N THR A 398 -2.31 -14.77 20.21
CA THR A 398 -2.39 -14.17 21.55
C THR A 398 -1.05 -13.64 22.06
N ASN A 399 0.04 -13.82 21.30
CA ASN A 399 1.37 -13.32 21.67
C ASN A 399 1.56 -11.81 21.37
N GLY A 400 0.58 -11.18 20.71
CA GLY A 400 0.56 -9.76 20.39
C GLY A 400 1.16 -9.39 19.02
N SER A 401 1.61 -10.36 18.23
CA SER A 401 1.99 -10.12 16.83
C SER A 401 0.77 -9.62 16.05
N SER A 402 0.92 -8.68 15.09
CA SER A 402 -0.24 -8.08 14.40
C SER A 402 -0.20 -8.17 12.87
N LEU A 403 0.78 -7.55 12.22
CA LEU A 403 0.95 -7.57 10.76
C LEU A 403 2.25 -8.28 10.37
N ASN A 404 2.34 -8.73 9.12
CA ASN A 404 3.62 -9.13 8.57
C ASN A 404 4.55 -7.91 8.34
N ILE A 405 5.80 -8.15 7.94
CA ILE A 405 6.80 -7.08 7.75
C ILE A 405 6.35 -6.02 6.74
N LEU A 406 5.72 -6.45 5.65
CA LEU A 406 5.24 -5.54 4.60
C LEU A 406 4.10 -4.67 5.13
N GLY A 407 3.10 -5.26 5.78
CA GLY A 407 1.98 -4.52 6.37
C GLY A 407 2.41 -3.57 7.48
N ASP A 408 3.37 -3.95 8.32
CA ASP A 408 3.97 -3.05 9.30
C ASP A 408 4.62 -1.83 8.64
N THR A 409 5.32 -2.04 7.53
CA THR A 409 5.93 -0.96 6.74
C THR A 409 4.87 -0.03 6.16
N VAL A 410 3.83 -0.59 5.53
CA VAL A 410 2.70 0.18 4.95
C VAL A 410 2.06 1.07 6.01
N VAL A 411 1.70 0.53 7.18
CA VAL A 411 1.04 1.30 8.24
C VAL A 411 1.93 2.43 8.77
N LYS A 412 3.23 2.18 8.94
CA LYS A 412 4.18 3.20 9.40
C LYS A 412 4.37 4.31 8.37
N GLU A 413 4.55 3.97 7.10
CA GLU A 413 4.71 4.94 6.02
C GLU A 413 3.43 5.74 5.79
N ALA A 414 2.25 5.10 5.80
CA ALA A 414 0.96 5.79 5.65
C ALA A 414 0.72 6.80 6.78
N LYS A 415 1.06 6.45 8.02
CA LYS A 415 1.01 7.37 9.17
C LYS A 415 1.99 8.52 9.03
N ALA A 416 3.23 8.24 8.64
CA ALA A 416 4.25 9.26 8.43
C ALA A 416 3.85 10.25 7.32
N ALA A 417 3.14 9.77 6.29
CA ALA A 417 2.59 10.58 5.22
C ALA A 417 1.29 11.33 5.60
N GLY A 418 0.75 11.13 6.81
CA GLY A 418 -0.45 11.82 7.29
C GLY A 418 -1.74 11.38 6.61
N ILE A 419 -1.78 10.16 6.05
CA ILE A 419 -2.98 9.62 5.39
C ILE A 419 -4.03 9.28 6.46
N ASP A 420 -5.28 9.67 6.22
CA ASP A 420 -6.44 9.21 6.99
C ASP A 420 -6.98 7.90 6.40
N PHE A 421 -6.64 6.76 7.00
CA PHE A 421 -6.92 5.45 6.43
C PHE A 421 -7.64 4.49 7.37
N TYR A 422 -8.18 3.43 6.77
CA TYR A 422 -8.64 2.22 7.42
C TYR A 422 -7.62 1.11 7.20
N VAL A 423 -7.45 0.22 8.18
CA VAL A 423 -6.66 -1.01 8.01
C VAL A 423 -7.61 -2.17 7.88
N ASN A 424 -7.68 -2.77 6.70
CA ASN A 424 -8.47 -3.96 6.43
C ASN A 424 -7.60 -5.20 6.58
N LEU A 425 -7.97 -6.08 7.51
CA LEU A 425 -7.17 -7.22 7.91
C LEU A 425 -7.63 -8.46 7.16
N MET A 426 -6.72 -9.07 6.40
CA MET A 426 -6.94 -10.39 5.81
C MET A 426 -6.89 -11.44 6.91
N VAL A 427 -8.03 -11.71 7.54
CA VAL A 427 -8.17 -12.64 8.68
C VAL A 427 -8.38 -14.07 8.17
N MET A 428 -7.40 -14.52 7.39
CA MET A 428 -7.39 -15.77 6.63
C MET A 428 -5.97 -16.35 6.61
N ASP A 429 -5.86 -17.61 6.17
CA ASP A 429 -4.59 -18.31 5.91
C ASP A 429 -3.51 -18.18 7.00
N TYR A 430 -3.92 -18.38 8.25
CA TYR A 430 -3.01 -18.33 9.37
C TYR A 430 -2.12 -19.57 9.47
N GLY A 431 -2.60 -20.74 9.03
CA GLY A 431 -1.92 -22.01 9.26
C GLY A 431 -2.51 -22.76 10.46
N ASN A 432 -1.67 -23.40 11.28
CA ASN A 432 -2.15 -24.22 12.40
C ASN A 432 -1.27 -24.09 13.65
N SER A 433 -0.74 -22.89 13.89
CA SER A 433 0.21 -22.63 14.97
C SER A 433 -0.26 -21.51 15.89
N SER A 434 -0.08 -21.71 17.20
CA SER A 434 -0.35 -20.69 18.21
C SER A 434 0.55 -19.46 18.09
N ALA A 435 1.61 -19.53 17.27
CA ALA A 435 2.46 -18.38 16.96
C ALA A 435 1.75 -17.34 16.08
N VAL A 436 0.75 -17.78 15.30
CA VAL A 436 0.11 -16.99 14.22
C VAL A 436 -1.40 -16.83 14.39
N CYS A 437 -2.07 -17.66 15.19
CA CYS A 437 -3.51 -17.56 15.43
C CYS A 437 -3.92 -17.93 16.88
N VAL A 438 -5.20 -17.72 17.19
CA VAL A 438 -5.83 -18.30 18.38
C VAL A 438 -6.19 -19.74 18.06
N MET A 439 -5.65 -20.69 18.82
CA MET A 439 -5.98 -22.11 18.63
C MET A 439 -7.40 -22.43 19.09
N ASN A 440 -8.05 -23.36 18.40
CA ASN A 440 -9.33 -23.92 18.84
C ASN A 440 -9.18 -24.70 20.17
N ALA A 441 -10.30 -25.12 20.76
CA ALA A 441 -10.30 -25.83 22.04
C ALA A 441 -9.53 -27.16 22.00
N ALA A 442 -9.41 -27.80 20.83
CA ALA A 442 -8.64 -29.03 20.64
C ALA A 442 -7.12 -28.77 20.50
N GLY A 443 -6.71 -27.52 20.28
CA GLY A 443 -5.31 -27.15 20.08
C GLY A 443 -4.73 -27.59 18.73
N THR A 444 -5.57 -27.97 17.76
CA THR A 444 -5.11 -28.57 16.49
C THR A 444 -5.12 -27.59 15.31
N ASN A 445 -6.12 -26.71 15.24
CA ASN A 445 -6.29 -25.73 14.16
C ASN A 445 -6.59 -24.36 14.75
N CYS A 446 -6.51 -23.32 13.92
CA CYS A 446 -6.95 -21.98 14.30
C CYS A 446 -8.48 -21.94 14.52
N ASP A 447 -8.89 -21.21 15.55
CA ASP A 447 -10.26 -20.74 15.71
C ASP A 447 -10.38 -19.44 14.90
N MET A 448 -10.95 -19.53 13.69
CA MET A 448 -10.93 -18.42 12.73
C MET A 448 -11.69 -17.18 13.25
N ASN A 449 -12.81 -17.39 13.94
CA ASN A 449 -13.54 -16.29 14.57
C ASN A 449 -12.71 -15.61 15.65
N LYS A 450 -12.15 -16.35 16.62
CA LYS A 450 -11.32 -15.74 17.67
C LYS A 450 -10.05 -15.11 17.12
N SER A 451 -9.45 -15.72 16.09
CA SER A 451 -8.25 -15.19 15.45
C SER A 451 -8.52 -13.87 14.74
N ALA A 452 -9.67 -13.72 14.08
CA ALA A 452 -10.09 -12.46 13.48
C ALA A 452 -10.26 -11.34 14.52
N GLN A 453 -10.90 -11.64 15.65
CA GLN A 453 -11.04 -10.69 16.77
C GLN A 453 -9.68 -10.31 17.35
N GLN A 454 -8.80 -11.30 17.54
CA GLN A 454 -7.47 -11.09 18.08
C GLN A 454 -6.58 -10.27 17.15
N ALA A 455 -6.70 -10.43 15.83
CA ALA A 455 -6.01 -9.60 14.85
C ALA A 455 -6.37 -8.12 15.01
N ALA A 456 -7.67 -7.79 15.13
CA ALA A 456 -8.11 -6.41 15.40
C ALA A 456 -7.57 -5.86 16.73
N ILE A 457 -7.60 -6.66 17.80
CA ILE A 457 -7.00 -6.31 19.10
C ILE A 457 -5.51 -6.00 18.96
N ASN A 458 -4.76 -6.86 18.26
CA ASN A 458 -3.33 -6.74 18.10
C ASN A 458 -2.96 -5.48 17.30
N VAL A 459 -3.64 -5.23 16.18
CA VAL A 459 -3.42 -4.03 15.35
C VAL A 459 -3.77 -2.76 16.12
N SER A 460 -4.90 -2.75 16.83
CA SER A 460 -5.30 -1.60 17.64
C SER A 460 -4.28 -1.28 18.72
N LYS A 461 -3.80 -2.29 19.45
CA LYS A 461 -2.79 -2.13 20.50
C LYS A 461 -1.42 -1.73 19.95
N THR A 462 -0.98 -2.35 18.84
CA THR A 462 0.36 -2.14 18.27
C THR A 462 0.50 -0.75 17.68
N TYR A 463 -0.53 -0.31 16.95
CA TYR A 463 -0.46 0.95 16.20
C TYR A 463 -1.30 2.07 16.82
N GLY A 464 -2.07 1.83 17.88
CA GLY A 464 -2.99 2.84 18.42
C GLY A 464 -4.10 3.24 17.43
N ILE A 465 -4.44 2.34 16.50
CA ILE A 465 -5.53 2.56 15.53
C ILE A 465 -6.84 2.12 16.21
N PRO A 466 -7.86 2.99 16.31
CA PRO A 466 -9.12 2.62 16.95
C PRO A 466 -9.88 1.59 16.10
N TYR A 467 -10.76 0.79 16.71
CA TYR A 467 -11.62 -0.16 15.98
C TYR A 467 -12.46 0.49 14.89
N SER A 468 -12.88 1.74 15.08
CA SER A 468 -13.57 2.54 14.06
C SER A 468 -12.70 2.90 12.83
N ARG A 469 -11.46 2.39 12.76
CA ARG A 469 -10.53 2.48 11.62
C ARG A 469 -9.93 1.11 11.26
N ILE A 470 -10.48 0.03 11.78
CA ILE A 470 -10.08 -1.35 11.47
C ILE A 470 -11.23 -2.06 10.77
N GLU A 471 -10.92 -2.89 9.79
CA GLU A 471 -11.86 -3.68 9.00
C GLU A 471 -11.38 -5.13 8.94
N LEU A 472 -12.29 -6.08 8.76
CA LEU A 472 -11.98 -7.51 8.77
C LEU A 472 -12.43 -8.17 7.47
N THR A 473 -11.53 -8.88 6.80
CA THR A 473 -11.81 -9.67 5.60
C THR A 473 -11.41 -11.12 5.81
N PRO A 474 -12.34 -11.99 6.27
CA PRO A 474 -12.15 -13.44 6.20
C PRO A 474 -12.27 -13.97 4.76
N MET A 475 -11.61 -15.10 4.50
CA MET A 475 -11.91 -15.97 3.37
C MET A 475 -12.98 -16.97 3.79
N ILE A 476 -14.09 -17.06 3.07
CA ILE A 476 -15.24 -17.90 3.48
C ILE A 476 -14.97 -19.39 3.23
N GLY A 477 -15.52 -20.28 4.04
CA GLY A 477 -15.35 -21.72 3.83
C GLY A 477 -13.90 -22.17 4.03
N VAL A 478 -13.44 -23.09 3.19
CA VAL A 478 -12.06 -23.60 3.24
C VAL A 478 -11.11 -22.57 2.63
N ASN A 479 -10.06 -22.19 3.36
CA ASN A 479 -9.03 -21.28 2.90
C ASN A 479 -7.94 -22.00 2.09
N ASP A 480 -6.93 -21.26 1.61
CA ASP A 480 -5.79 -21.86 0.90
C ASP A 480 -4.98 -22.77 1.84
N THR A 481 -4.88 -22.39 3.11
CA THR A 481 -4.58 -23.32 4.19
C THR A 481 -5.83 -24.14 4.52
N LYS A 482 -5.87 -25.41 4.09
CA LYS A 482 -7.08 -26.23 4.19
C LYS A 482 -7.58 -26.48 5.61
N GLU A 483 -6.71 -26.39 6.62
CA GLU A 483 -7.07 -26.51 8.03
C GLU A 483 -7.82 -25.27 8.57
N ASP A 484 -7.66 -24.13 7.91
CA ASP A 484 -8.35 -22.88 8.21
C ASP A 484 -9.71 -22.87 7.50
N ILE A 485 -10.76 -22.93 8.31
CA ILE A 485 -12.14 -23.00 7.82
C ILE A 485 -12.94 -21.91 8.51
N VAL A 486 -13.48 -20.97 7.73
CA VAL A 486 -14.48 -20.01 8.22
C VAL A 486 -15.86 -20.64 8.00
N SER A 487 -16.47 -21.16 9.06
CA SER A 487 -17.83 -21.69 8.99
C SER A 487 -18.87 -20.57 8.86
N LEU A 488 -20.12 -20.94 8.54
CA LEU A 488 -21.25 -19.99 8.57
C LEU A 488 -21.46 -19.37 9.96
N SER A 489 -21.21 -20.14 11.02
CA SER A 489 -21.27 -19.62 12.38
C SER A 489 -20.14 -18.63 12.64
N ASP A 490 -18.93 -18.88 12.14
CA ASP A 490 -17.82 -17.94 12.27
C ASP A 490 -18.12 -16.63 11.55
N ALA A 491 -18.65 -16.70 10.32
CA ALA A 491 -19.07 -15.51 9.57
C ALA A 491 -20.07 -14.65 10.37
N THR A 492 -21.10 -15.29 10.95
CA THR A 492 -22.09 -14.61 11.80
C THR A 492 -21.44 -13.99 13.04
N ASN A 493 -20.56 -14.74 13.71
CA ASN A 493 -19.92 -14.31 14.95
C ASN A 493 -18.89 -13.19 14.72
N ILE A 494 -18.14 -13.23 13.63
CA ILE A 494 -17.20 -12.17 13.22
C ILE A 494 -17.97 -10.87 12.97
N ALA A 495 -19.08 -10.94 12.23
CA ALA A 495 -19.94 -9.78 11.99
C ALA A 495 -20.55 -9.22 13.29
N ALA A 496 -21.12 -10.07 14.13
CA ALA A 496 -21.73 -9.67 15.39
C ALA A 496 -20.72 -9.03 16.35
N TRP A 497 -19.53 -9.61 16.47
CA TRP A 497 -18.45 -9.03 17.28
C TRP A 497 -17.99 -7.69 16.71
N SER A 498 -17.85 -7.59 15.39
CA SER A 498 -17.45 -6.35 14.70
C SER A 498 -18.42 -5.21 14.98
N LYS A 499 -19.73 -5.47 14.83
CA LYS A 499 -20.80 -4.53 15.18
C LYS A 499 -20.76 -4.12 16.65
N ALA A 500 -20.63 -5.09 17.56
CA ALA A 500 -20.62 -4.85 19.00
C ALA A 500 -19.41 -4.02 19.46
N ASN A 501 -18.28 -4.10 18.77
CA ASN A 501 -17.03 -3.41 19.14
C ASN A 501 -16.76 -2.16 18.29
N GLY A 502 -17.65 -1.83 17.35
CA GLY A 502 -17.49 -0.65 16.51
C GLY A 502 -16.33 -0.75 15.52
N ILE A 503 -16.09 -1.95 14.99
CA ILE A 503 -15.22 -2.19 13.82
C ILE A 503 -15.81 -1.44 12.62
N ALA A 504 -14.96 -0.80 11.82
CA ALA A 504 -15.40 0.07 10.73
C ALA A 504 -16.06 -0.68 9.56
N GLY A 505 -15.59 -1.90 9.29
CA GLY A 505 -16.01 -2.67 8.12
C GLY A 505 -15.81 -4.16 8.28
N VAL A 506 -16.68 -4.93 7.64
CA VAL A 506 -16.54 -6.37 7.46
C VAL A 506 -16.67 -6.65 5.98
N HIS A 507 -15.70 -7.37 5.43
CA HIS A 507 -15.72 -7.80 4.06
C HIS A 507 -15.52 -9.31 3.99
N TYR A 508 -15.55 -9.90 2.80
CA TYR A 508 -15.14 -11.28 2.68
C TYR A 508 -14.60 -11.63 1.29
N TRP A 509 -13.65 -12.56 1.26
CA TRP A 509 -13.15 -13.20 0.05
C TRP A 509 -13.87 -14.54 -0.19
N SER A 510 -14.72 -14.68 -1.21
CA SER A 510 -15.17 -13.67 -2.17
C SER A 510 -16.61 -13.97 -2.63
N PHE A 511 -17.22 -13.04 -3.36
CA PHE A 511 -18.61 -13.14 -3.81
C PHE A 511 -18.89 -14.42 -4.61
N ASP A 512 -18.04 -14.76 -5.59
CA ASP A 512 -18.22 -15.98 -6.39
C ASP A 512 -17.92 -17.26 -5.61
N ARG A 513 -17.23 -17.18 -4.46
CA ARG A 513 -17.06 -18.33 -3.56
C ARG A 513 -18.32 -18.60 -2.74
N ASP A 514 -19.31 -17.72 -2.72
CA ASP A 514 -20.55 -17.89 -1.97
C ASP A 514 -21.56 -18.83 -2.69
N SER A 515 -21.03 -19.91 -3.27
CA SER A 515 -21.76 -21.05 -3.84
C SER A 515 -21.20 -22.38 -3.31
N SER A 516 -22.05 -23.40 -3.17
CA SER A 516 -21.67 -24.72 -2.65
C SER A 516 -20.90 -25.54 -3.69
N CYS A 517 -19.93 -26.34 -3.23
CA CYS A 517 -19.32 -27.42 -4.03
C CYS A 517 -18.71 -28.52 -3.16
N VAL A 518 -18.49 -29.69 -3.77
CA VAL A 518 -17.74 -30.80 -3.17
C VAL A 518 -16.32 -30.77 -3.74
N ASN A 519 -15.42 -30.13 -3.01
CA ASN A 519 -13.98 -30.09 -3.26
C ASN A 519 -13.25 -30.03 -1.91
N GLU A 520 -12.05 -30.59 -1.77
CA GLU A 520 -11.32 -30.50 -0.50
C GLU A 520 -10.58 -29.16 -0.34
N TYR A 521 -10.09 -28.59 -1.44
CA TYR A 521 -9.22 -27.42 -1.43
C TYR A 521 -9.99 -26.15 -1.76
N ALA A 522 -9.49 -24.98 -1.37
CA ALA A 522 -10.06 -23.70 -1.79
C ALA A 522 -10.23 -23.62 -3.32
N THR A 523 -11.31 -22.99 -3.75
CA THR A 523 -11.53 -22.62 -5.14
C THR A 523 -11.89 -21.16 -5.23
N THR A 524 -11.88 -20.64 -6.44
CA THR A 524 -12.26 -19.26 -6.73
C THR A 524 -13.76 -19.09 -7.01
N THR A 525 -14.54 -20.17 -7.13
CA THR A 525 -15.95 -20.15 -7.58
C THR A 525 -16.93 -20.88 -6.66
N CYS A 526 -16.45 -21.40 -5.53
CA CYS A 526 -17.30 -22.00 -4.50
C CYS A 526 -16.57 -22.12 -3.16
N SER A 527 -17.34 -22.19 -2.08
CA SER A 527 -16.85 -22.57 -0.76
C SER A 527 -16.81 -24.09 -0.74
N SER A 528 -15.60 -24.62 -0.66
CA SER A 528 -15.31 -26.04 -0.70
C SER A 528 -15.93 -26.81 0.48
N SER A 529 -15.67 -28.11 0.52
CA SER A 529 -16.23 -29.06 1.48
C SER A 529 -15.18 -29.58 2.45
N VAL A 530 -15.63 -29.95 3.65
CA VAL A 530 -14.78 -30.61 4.66
C VAL A 530 -15.23 -32.06 4.76
N ASN A 531 -14.31 -33.01 4.51
CA ASN A 531 -14.62 -34.45 4.48
C ASN A 531 -15.80 -34.80 3.54
N GLY A 532 -15.88 -34.12 2.38
CA GLY A 532 -16.94 -34.30 1.40
C GLY A 532 -18.30 -33.67 1.77
N ILE A 533 -18.39 -32.99 2.92
CA ILE A 533 -19.59 -32.26 3.33
C ILE A 533 -19.40 -30.77 3.00
N PRO A 534 -20.21 -30.19 2.09
CA PRO A 534 -20.11 -28.77 1.76
C PRO A 534 -20.28 -27.87 2.99
N VAL A 535 -19.42 -26.85 3.13
CA VAL A 535 -19.52 -25.90 4.25
C VAL A 535 -20.75 -25.00 4.12
N GLN A 536 -21.24 -24.82 2.90
CA GLN A 536 -22.53 -24.20 2.60
C GLN A 536 -23.38 -25.08 1.68
N THR A 537 -24.69 -24.87 1.70
CA THR A 537 -25.68 -25.71 1.01
C THR A 537 -26.55 -24.94 0.01
N SER A 538 -26.55 -23.61 0.07
CA SER A 538 -27.28 -22.75 -0.85
C SER A 538 -26.40 -21.59 -1.32
N PRO A 539 -26.68 -21.00 -2.50
CA PRO A 539 -26.06 -19.75 -2.91
C PRO A 539 -26.26 -18.64 -1.88
N LEU A 540 -25.26 -17.76 -1.75
CA LEU A 540 -25.31 -16.56 -0.92
C LEU A 540 -25.52 -16.84 0.58
N GLN A 541 -25.17 -18.04 1.05
CA GLN A 541 -25.39 -18.43 2.45
C GLN A 541 -24.42 -17.69 3.38
N TYR A 542 -23.19 -17.42 2.95
CA TYR A 542 -22.25 -16.60 3.72
C TYR A 542 -22.67 -15.13 3.78
N LEU A 543 -23.12 -14.55 2.66
CA LEU A 543 -23.67 -13.19 2.63
C LEU A 543 -24.76 -13.05 3.69
N ASN A 544 -25.71 -13.99 3.72
CA ASN A 544 -26.79 -14.00 4.71
C ASN A 544 -26.27 -14.19 6.15
N ALA A 545 -25.26 -15.04 6.35
CA ALA A 545 -24.63 -15.24 7.66
C ALA A 545 -23.99 -13.95 8.19
N PHE A 546 -23.16 -13.27 7.40
CA PHE A 546 -22.59 -11.97 7.77
C PHE A 546 -23.69 -10.93 8.01
N ALA A 547 -24.65 -10.81 7.10
CA ALA A 547 -25.75 -9.85 7.22
C ALA A 547 -26.58 -10.08 8.49
N SER A 548 -26.73 -11.32 8.97
CA SER A 548 -27.44 -11.63 10.21
C SER A 548 -26.71 -11.21 11.48
N GLY A 549 -25.38 -11.08 11.41
CA GLY A 549 -24.56 -10.56 12.51
C GLY A 549 -24.46 -9.03 12.52
N LEU A 550 -24.66 -8.38 11.38
CA LEU A 550 -24.64 -6.92 11.22
C LEU A 550 -26.00 -6.26 11.54
#